data_AF-A0A7S3SHG4-F1
#
_entry.id   AF-A0A7S3SHG4-F1
#
_cell.length_a   1.000
_cell.length_b   1.000
_cell.length_c   1.000
_cell.angle_alpha   90.00
_cell.angle_beta   90.00
_cell.angle_gamma   90.00
#
_symmetry.space_group_name_H-M   'P 1'
#
loop_
_entity.id
_entity.type
_entity.pdbx_description
1 polymer ?
#
loop_
_entity_poly.entity_id
_entity_poly.type
_entity_poly.pdbx_seq_one_letter_code
_entity_poly.pdbx_strand_id
1 'polypeptide(L)'
;QEYGIEPVHKVSIGLQIAWKMLAKLLQDMLAGMDAERHMEERVHRLDTSAMTDVRSGDRHVRTRLYFTSESHIHSLFNVLRFGSEVFAVQHEDNMEERGVQSIFSDEARAKFDKLELGYLTHIVFRVLHKKQADPNLPSSYAVQVLVSQGVRQHIQ
;
A
#
# COMPACT_ATOMS: atom_id res chain seq x y z
N GLN A 1 -0.56 0.00 20.50
CA GLN A 1 0.50 -0.78 21.17
C GLN A 1 1.03 -1.82 20.19
N GLU A 2 2.34 -1.82 19.88
CA GLU A 2 2.97 -2.81 19.00
C GLU A 2 3.17 -4.14 19.76
N TYR A 3 2.85 -5.27 19.11
CA TYR A 3 3.05 -6.61 19.67
C TYR A 3 4.33 -7.25 19.11
N GLY A 4 5.15 -7.83 19.99
CA GLY A 4 6.40 -8.51 19.65
C GLY A 4 7.64 -7.63 19.85
N ILE A 5 8.69 -8.22 20.44
CA ILE A 5 9.98 -7.54 20.66
C ILE A 5 10.86 -7.68 19.41
N GLU A 6 10.96 -8.90 18.88
CA GLU A 6 11.77 -9.23 17.70
C GLU A 6 11.00 -9.05 16.37
N PRO A 7 11.67 -8.66 15.26
CA PRO A 7 11.06 -8.51 13.93
C PRO A 7 10.24 -9.72 13.47
N VAL A 8 10.73 -10.94 13.70
CA VAL A 8 10.02 -12.19 13.37
C VAL A 8 8.67 -12.29 14.08
N HIS A 9 8.63 -11.96 15.38
CA HIS A 9 7.38 -11.99 16.14
C HIS A 9 6.42 -10.90 15.67
N LYS A 10 6.93 -9.70 15.35
CA LYS A 10 6.13 -8.59 14.82
C LYS A 10 5.46 -8.96 13.49
N VAL A 11 6.18 -9.61 12.57
CA VAL A 11 5.62 -10.09 11.29
C VAL A 11 4.60 -11.20 11.53
N SER A 12 4.92 -12.20 12.36
CA SER A 12 4.02 -13.33 12.62
C SER A 12 2.67 -12.89 13.20
N ILE A 13 2.69 -12.08 14.26
CA ILE A 13 1.47 -11.53 14.88
C ILE A 13 0.76 -10.57 13.91
N GLY A 14 1.53 -9.75 13.20
CA GLY A 14 0.99 -8.83 12.20
C GLY A 14 0.21 -9.55 11.10
N LEU A 15 0.72 -10.68 10.60
CA LEU A 15 0.01 -11.53 9.63
C LEU A 15 -1.25 -12.13 10.24
N GLN A 16 -1.21 -12.64 11.48
CA GLN A 16 -2.40 -13.20 12.14
C GLN A 16 -3.56 -12.19 12.23
N ILE A 17 -3.25 -10.92 12.52
CA ILE A 17 -4.24 -9.85 12.66
C ILE A 17 -4.66 -9.31 11.28
N ALA A 18 -3.71 -9.00 10.40
CA ALA A 18 -3.95 -8.22 9.19
C ALA A 18 -4.06 -9.04 7.90
N TRP A 19 -3.91 -10.38 7.92
CA TRP A 19 -3.88 -11.22 6.71
C TRP A 19 -5.03 -10.94 5.73
N LYS A 20 -6.27 -10.92 6.23
CA LYS A 20 -7.45 -10.68 5.38
C LYS A 20 -7.42 -9.29 4.74
N MET A 21 -6.95 -8.28 5.48
CA MET A 21 -6.82 -6.91 4.97
C MET A 21 -5.70 -6.81 3.93
N LEU A 22 -4.53 -7.39 4.22
CA LEU A 22 -3.40 -7.49 3.30
C LEU A 22 -3.80 -8.16 1.98
N ALA A 23 -4.53 -9.28 2.06
CA ALA A 23 -5.03 -9.99 0.89
C ALA A 23 -5.97 -9.11 0.05
N LYS A 24 -6.90 -8.38 0.68
CA LYS A 24 -7.79 -7.44 -0.02
C LYS A 24 -7.00 -6.32 -0.70
N LEU A 25 -6.06 -5.70 0.01
CA LEU A 25 -5.20 -4.64 -0.53
C LEU A 25 -4.40 -5.14 -1.75
N LEU A 26 -3.82 -6.35 -1.66
CA LEU A 26 -3.08 -6.95 -2.77
C LEU A 26 -3.99 -7.21 -3.98
N GLN A 27 -5.15 -7.84 -3.78
CA GLN A 27 -6.10 -8.12 -4.86
C GLN A 27 -6.58 -6.84 -5.54
N ASP A 28 -6.81 -5.78 -4.76
CA ASP A 28 -7.21 -4.49 -5.30
C ASP A 28 -6.13 -3.81 -6.12
N MET A 29 -4.86 -3.88 -5.67
CA MET A 29 -3.74 -3.33 -6.44
C MET A 29 -3.55 -4.09 -7.75
N LEU A 30 -3.62 -5.42 -7.71
CA LEU A 30 -3.54 -6.26 -8.91
C LEU A 30 -4.70 -6.01 -9.87
N ALA A 31 -5.92 -5.86 -9.36
CA ALA A 31 -7.08 -5.47 -10.17
C ALA A 31 -6.90 -4.07 -10.78
N GLY A 32 -6.16 -3.17 -10.13
CA GLY A 32 -5.77 -1.87 -10.69
C GLY A 32 -4.77 -1.97 -11.85
N MET A 33 -4.05 -3.08 -11.98
CA MET A 33 -3.13 -3.37 -13.09
C MET A 33 -3.81 -4.15 -14.23
N ASP A 34 -4.97 -4.74 -13.99
CA ASP A 34 -5.74 -5.47 -15.00
C ASP A 34 -6.54 -4.51 -15.88
N ALA A 35 -6.01 -4.20 -17.06
CA ALA A 35 -6.59 -3.23 -17.98
C ALA A 35 -8.00 -3.62 -18.48
N GLU A 36 -8.28 -4.91 -18.64
CA GLU A 36 -9.55 -5.43 -19.16
C GLU A 36 -10.65 -5.30 -18.11
N ARG A 37 -10.43 -5.81 -16.89
CA ARG A 37 -11.36 -5.62 -15.77
C ARG A 37 -11.59 -4.15 -15.47
N HIS A 38 -10.54 -3.35 -15.56
CA HIS A 38 -10.63 -1.92 -15.34
C HIS A 38 -11.41 -1.20 -16.47
N MET A 39 -11.55 -1.76 -17.67
CA MET A 39 -12.45 -1.23 -18.70
C MET A 39 -13.92 -1.54 -18.41
N GLU A 40 -14.24 -2.75 -17.97
CA GLU A 40 -15.61 -3.16 -17.64
C GLU A 40 -16.23 -2.30 -16.52
N GLU A 41 -15.40 -1.83 -15.58
CA GLU A 41 -15.83 -1.00 -14.45
C GLU A 41 -15.92 0.51 -14.79
N ARG A 42 -15.49 0.94 -15.99
CA ARG A 42 -15.56 2.35 -16.47
C ARG A 42 -16.95 2.71 -16.99
N VAL A 43 -18.00 2.37 -16.25
CA VAL A 43 -19.39 2.65 -16.66
C VAL A 43 -19.76 4.12 -16.54
N HIS A 44 -19.10 4.86 -15.63
CA HIS A 44 -19.37 6.28 -15.37
C HIS A 44 -18.10 7.12 -15.62
N ARG A 45 -17.89 7.50 -16.89
CA ARG A 45 -16.84 8.44 -17.27
C ARG A 45 -17.41 9.84 -17.38
N LEU A 46 -16.63 10.83 -16.93
CA LEU A 46 -16.91 12.22 -17.25
C LEU A 46 -16.83 12.41 -18.77
N ASP A 47 -17.80 13.12 -19.33
CA ASP A 47 -17.74 13.56 -20.72
C ASP A 47 -16.66 14.66 -20.84
N THR A 48 -15.56 14.30 -21.47
CA THR A 48 -14.40 15.18 -21.65
C THR A 48 -14.63 16.27 -22.70
N SER A 49 -15.65 16.13 -23.55
CA SER A 49 -16.00 17.13 -24.56
C SER A 49 -16.66 18.38 -23.95
N ALA A 50 -17.27 18.23 -22.77
CA ALA A 50 -18.04 19.29 -22.11
C ALA A 50 -17.23 20.12 -21.08
N MET A 51 -15.94 19.81 -20.84
CA MET A 51 -15.12 20.51 -19.84
C MET A 51 -13.78 20.99 -20.38
N THR A 52 -13.52 22.29 -20.24
CA THR A 52 -12.31 22.97 -20.75
C THR A 52 -11.13 23.00 -19.78
N ASP A 53 -11.31 22.65 -18.50
CA ASP A 53 -10.29 22.87 -17.44
C ASP A 53 -9.86 21.59 -16.68
N VAL A 54 -10.01 20.40 -17.30
CA VAL A 54 -9.57 19.14 -16.69
C VAL A 54 -8.24 18.69 -17.31
N ARG A 55 -7.14 18.92 -16.58
CA ARG A 55 -5.77 18.53 -17.01
C ARG A 55 -5.56 17.03 -17.28
N SER A 56 -6.47 16.17 -16.83
CA SER A 56 -6.38 14.72 -17.01
C SER A 56 -7.74 14.08 -17.27
N GLY A 57 -8.50 14.60 -18.23
CA GLY A 57 -9.86 14.12 -18.55
C GLY A 57 -9.95 12.63 -18.89
N ASP A 58 -8.88 12.04 -19.45
CA ASP A 58 -8.84 10.63 -19.80
C ASP A 58 -8.44 9.71 -18.62
N ARG A 59 -8.09 10.29 -17.46
CA ARG A 59 -7.67 9.53 -16.28
C ARG A 59 -8.90 9.07 -15.49
N HIS A 60 -9.17 7.77 -15.51
CA HIS A 60 -10.10 7.16 -14.57
C HIS A 60 -9.41 6.90 -13.23
N VAL A 61 -10.08 7.24 -12.12
CA VAL A 61 -9.62 6.95 -10.77
C VAL A 61 -10.58 5.97 -10.13
N ARG A 62 -10.08 4.77 -9.80
CA ARG A 62 -10.80 3.81 -8.95
C ARG A 62 -10.35 4.02 -7.50
N THR A 63 -11.30 4.14 -6.58
CA THR A 63 -11.01 4.30 -5.14
C THR A 63 -11.76 3.25 -4.35
N ARG A 64 -11.05 2.54 -3.47
CA ARG A 64 -11.63 1.63 -2.47
C ARG A 64 -11.18 2.09 -1.09
N LEU A 65 -12.13 2.21 -0.17
CA LEU A 65 -11.88 2.68 1.18
C LEU A 65 -12.09 1.54 2.16
N TYR A 66 -11.11 1.33 3.02
CA TYR A 66 -11.16 0.35 4.10
C TYR A 66 -11.10 1.06 5.43
N PHE A 67 -12.07 0.78 6.29
CA PHE A 67 -12.09 1.24 7.66
C PHE A 67 -11.75 0.07 8.57
N THR A 68 -10.84 0.29 9.49
CA THR A 68 -10.33 -0.75 10.38
C THR A 68 -9.88 -0.15 11.71
N SER A 69 -9.59 -1.00 12.68
CA SER A 69 -9.07 -0.57 13.97
C SER A 69 -7.58 -0.19 13.88
N GLU A 70 -7.13 0.59 14.86
CA GLU A 70 -5.71 0.94 15.04
C GLU A 70 -4.79 -0.29 15.03
N SER A 71 -5.22 -1.40 15.68
CA SER A 71 -4.45 -2.64 15.75
C SER A 71 -4.19 -3.27 14.37
N HIS A 72 -5.08 -3.12 13.41
CA HIS A 72 -4.85 -3.60 12.04
C HIS A 72 -3.84 -2.73 11.30
N ILE A 73 -3.84 -1.41 11.55
CA ILE A 73 -2.88 -0.48 10.94
C ILE A 73 -1.46 -0.76 11.48
N HIS A 74 -1.30 -0.94 12.79
CA HIS A 74 -0.03 -1.36 13.40
C HIS A 74 0.47 -2.68 12.83
N SER A 75 -0.42 -3.68 12.76
CA SER A 75 -0.10 -4.99 12.21
C SER A 75 0.34 -4.93 10.75
N LEU A 76 -0.35 -4.12 9.94
CA LEU A 76 0.03 -3.84 8.55
C LEU A 76 1.42 -3.22 8.46
N PHE A 77 1.72 -2.19 9.27
CA PHE A 77 3.03 -1.55 9.26
C PHE A 77 4.15 -2.52 9.64
N ASN A 78 3.95 -3.35 10.66
CA ASN A 78 4.95 -4.34 11.05
C ASN A 78 5.28 -5.30 9.91
N VAL A 79 4.27 -5.80 9.19
CA VAL A 79 4.47 -6.68 8.04
C VAL A 79 5.20 -5.96 6.91
N LEU A 80 4.80 -4.73 6.57
CA LEU A 80 5.45 -3.97 5.50
C LEU A 80 6.89 -3.57 5.85
N ARG A 81 7.18 -3.32 7.13
CA ARG A 81 8.49 -2.85 7.62
C ARG A 81 9.51 -3.98 7.73
N PHE A 82 9.09 -5.11 8.32
CA PHE A 82 10.00 -6.20 8.69
C PHE A 82 9.85 -7.42 7.77
N GLY A 83 8.85 -7.47 6.90
CA GLY A 83 8.56 -8.64 6.06
C GLY A 83 9.73 -9.03 5.16
N SER A 84 10.41 -8.06 4.53
CA SER A 84 11.60 -8.33 3.70
C SER A 84 12.78 -8.84 4.51
N GLU A 85 13.02 -8.25 5.69
CA GLU A 85 14.10 -8.63 6.61
C GLU A 85 13.91 -10.07 7.12
N VAL A 86 12.71 -10.39 7.60
CA VAL A 86 12.37 -11.74 8.06
C VAL A 86 12.45 -12.76 6.93
N PHE A 87 12.00 -12.38 5.72
CA PHE A 87 12.09 -13.27 4.56
C PHE A 87 13.54 -13.57 4.18
N ALA A 88 14.42 -12.57 4.21
CA ALA A 88 15.84 -12.72 3.88
C ALA A 88 16.56 -13.66 4.86
N VAL A 89 16.38 -13.46 6.17
CA VAL A 89 16.98 -14.33 7.22
C VAL A 89 16.51 -15.78 7.10
N GLN A 90 15.27 -16.01 6.65
CA GLN A 90 14.74 -17.37 6.47
C GLN A 90 15.21 -18.06 5.19
N HIS A 91 15.76 -17.33 4.23
CA HIS A 91 16.13 -17.84 2.89
C HIS A 91 17.54 -17.38 2.49
N GLU A 92 18.48 -17.35 3.44
CA GLU A 92 19.87 -16.88 3.25
C GLU A 92 20.57 -17.57 2.06
N ASP A 93 20.26 -18.85 1.79
CA ASP A 93 20.84 -19.63 0.69
C ASP A 93 20.32 -19.25 -0.72
N ASN A 94 19.21 -18.50 -0.84
CA ASN A 94 18.54 -18.17 -2.11
C ASN A 94 18.46 -16.66 -2.39
N MET A 95 19.31 -15.88 -1.72
CA MET A 95 19.20 -14.41 -1.66
C MET A 95 19.52 -13.72 -2.99
N GLU A 96 20.40 -14.29 -3.82
CA GLU A 96 20.78 -13.73 -5.13
C GLU A 96 19.67 -13.82 -6.19
N GLU A 97 18.75 -14.79 -6.10
CA GLU A 97 17.73 -15.01 -7.13
C GLU A 97 16.45 -14.19 -6.98
N ARG A 98 16.17 -13.63 -5.78
CA ARG A 98 14.84 -13.01 -5.49
C ARG A 98 14.86 -11.53 -5.17
N GLY A 99 16.01 -10.90 -4.96
CA GLY A 99 16.13 -9.45 -4.83
C GLY A 99 15.14 -8.82 -3.84
N VAL A 100 14.92 -9.46 -2.68
CA VAL A 100 13.90 -9.04 -1.72
C VAL A 100 14.39 -7.80 -0.98
N GLN A 101 14.10 -6.63 -1.55
CA GLN A 101 14.39 -5.35 -0.92
C GLN A 101 13.18 -4.85 -0.13
N SER A 102 13.45 -4.09 0.94
CA SER A 102 12.42 -3.34 1.65
C SER A 102 11.66 -2.44 0.66
N ILE A 103 10.33 -2.45 0.75
CA ILE A 103 9.50 -1.51 -0.04
C ILE A 103 9.61 -0.07 0.49
N PHE A 104 10.19 0.12 1.67
CA PHE A 104 10.44 1.42 2.28
C PHE A 104 11.91 1.79 2.15
N SER A 105 12.17 3.05 1.79
CA SER A 105 13.50 3.65 1.96
C SER A 105 13.87 3.76 3.43
N ASP A 106 15.16 3.95 3.73
CA ASP A 106 15.62 4.10 5.11
C ASP A 106 14.99 5.31 5.81
N GLU A 107 14.75 6.41 5.09
CA GLU A 107 14.06 7.58 5.63
C GLU A 107 12.59 7.30 5.92
N ALA A 108 11.92 6.54 5.06
CA ALA A 108 10.55 6.12 5.29
C ALA A 108 10.49 5.20 6.53
N ARG A 109 11.42 4.25 6.65
CA ARG A 109 11.54 3.35 7.80
C ARG A 109 11.73 4.14 9.10
N ALA A 110 12.68 5.07 9.13
CA ALA A 110 12.93 5.92 10.30
C ALA A 110 11.73 6.79 10.71
N LYS A 111 10.89 7.20 9.75
CA LYS A 111 9.62 7.90 10.04
C LYS A 111 8.59 6.98 10.68
N PHE A 112 8.53 5.72 10.26
CA PHE A 112 7.62 4.73 10.86
C PHE A 112 7.98 4.38 12.30
N ASP A 113 9.27 4.33 12.63
CA ASP A 113 9.76 4.03 13.98
C ASP A 113 9.28 5.04 15.03
N LYS A 114 8.98 6.26 14.58
CA LYS A 114 8.52 7.38 15.41
C LYS A 114 7.04 7.70 15.19
N LEU A 115 6.33 6.85 14.44
CA LEU A 115 4.95 7.10 14.04
C LEU A 115 4.00 6.74 15.18
N GLU A 116 3.42 7.76 15.81
CA GLU A 116 2.29 7.60 16.71
C GLU A 116 0.99 7.72 15.92
N LEU A 117 0.13 6.70 15.99
CA LEU A 117 -1.14 6.69 15.26
C LEU A 117 -2.17 7.55 16.01
N GLY A 118 -2.59 8.65 15.41
CA GLY A 118 -3.68 9.50 15.90
C GLY A 118 -5.04 9.10 15.33
N TYR A 119 -6.07 9.88 15.68
CA TYR A 119 -7.42 9.68 15.15
C TYR A 119 -7.45 9.88 13.63
N LEU A 120 -8.11 9.01 12.89
CA LEU A 120 -8.13 9.02 11.41
C LEU A 120 -6.75 8.90 10.75
N THR A 121 -5.80 8.24 11.43
CA THR A 121 -4.60 7.71 10.77
C THR A 121 -5.02 6.90 9.55
N HIS A 122 -4.36 7.14 8.42
CA HIS A 122 -4.67 6.43 7.19
C HIS A 122 -3.43 6.21 6.33
N ILE A 123 -3.48 5.13 5.56
CA ILE A 123 -2.46 4.74 4.58
C ILE A 123 -3.15 4.71 3.23
N VAL A 124 -2.52 5.30 2.22
CA VAL A 124 -2.99 5.30 0.83
C VAL A 124 -2.00 4.54 -0.01
N PHE A 125 -2.47 3.46 -0.62
CA PHE A 125 -1.77 2.79 -1.70
C PHE A 125 -2.31 3.29 -3.03
N ARG A 126 -1.42 3.77 -3.90
CA ARG A 126 -1.78 4.30 -5.21
C ARG A 126 -1.01 3.56 -6.28
N VAL A 127 -1.74 2.89 -7.17
CA VAL A 127 -1.20 2.27 -8.38
C VAL A 127 -1.35 3.25 -9.53
N LEU A 128 -0.25 3.56 -10.20
CA LEU A 128 -0.18 4.52 -11.30
C LEU A 128 0.35 3.83 -12.55
N HIS A 129 -0.41 3.90 -13.64
CA HIS A 129 0.07 3.49 -14.96
C HIS A 129 0.90 4.63 -15.59
N LYS A 130 2.09 4.32 -16.08
CA LYS A 130 2.95 5.25 -16.81
C LYS A 130 2.34 5.53 -18.19
N LYS A 131 2.30 6.81 -18.59
CA LYS A 131 1.78 7.18 -19.92
C LYS A 131 2.60 6.48 -21.00
N GLN A 132 1.92 5.97 -22.03
CA GLN A 132 2.54 5.34 -23.21
C GLN A 132 3.33 4.04 -22.93
N ALA A 133 3.23 3.48 -21.72
CA ALA A 133 3.81 2.18 -21.41
C ALA A 133 2.82 1.04 -21.76
N ASP A 134 3.34 -0.18 -21.96
CA ASP A 134 2.51 -1.36 -22.25
C ASP A 134 1.74 -1.78 -20.98
N PRO A 135 0.40 -1.79 -20.98
CA PRO A 135 -0.39 -2.12 -19.80
C PRO A 135 -0.21 -3.56 -19.32
N ASN A 136 0.37 -4.46 -20.12
CA ASN A 136 0.61 -5.84 -19.75
C ASN A 136 1.92 -6.05 -18.98
N LEU A 137 2.82 -5.05 -18.99
CA LEU A 137 4.11 -5.14 -18.31
C LEU A 137 4.00 -4.62 -16.87
N PRO A 138 4.44 -5.38 -15.85
CA PRO A 138 4.47 -4.91 -14.47
C PRO A 138 5.28 -3.63 -14.27
N SER A 139 6.36 -3.44 -15.05
CA SER A 139 7.24 -2.25 -15.01
C SER A 139 6.57 -0.95 -15.51
N SER A 140 5.43 -1.07 -16.18
CA SER A 140 4.58 0.06 -16.59
C SER A 140 3.83 0.70 -15.45
N TYR A 141 3.78 0.04 -14.29
CA TYR A 141 3.09 0.54 -13.10
C TYR A 141 4.07 1.03 -12.04
N ALA A 142 3.64 2.01 -11.27
CA ALA A 142 4.32 2.49 -10.08
C ALA A 142 3.35 2.44 -8.90
N VAL A 143 3.80 1.87 -7.78
CA VAL A 143 3.05 1.86 -6.52
C VAL A 143 3.63 2.93 -5.61
N GLN A 144 2.77 3.83 -5.13
CA GLN A 144 3.11 4.82 -4.11
C GLN A 144 2.40 4.48 -2.81
N VAL A 145 3.12 4.57 -1.69
CA VAL A 145 2.57 4.42 -0.35
C VAL A 145 2.66 5.78 0.34
N LEU A 146 1.51 6.32 0.74
CA LEU A 146 1.43 7.58 1.49
C LEU A 146 0.83 7.31 2.86
N VAL A 147 1.36 7.96 3.89
CA VAL A 147 0.93 7.76 5.27
C VAL A 147 0.64 9.10 5.93
N SER A 148 -0.47 9.15 6.64
CA SER A 148 -0.84 10.26 7.52
C SER A 148 -0.98 9.77 8.95
N GLN A 149 -0.39 10.51 9.89
CA GLN A 149 -0.52 10.30 11.35
C GLN A 149 -1.94 10.57 11.88
N GLY A 150 -2.82 11.11 11.04
CA GLY A 150 -4.13 11.56 11.48
C GLY A 150 -4.05 12.79 12.39
N VAL A 151 -5.10 13.00 13.16
CA VAL A 151 -5.25 14.13 14.09
C VAL A 151 -4.80 13.71 15.48
N ARG A 152 -3.88 14.49 16.06
CA ARG A 152 -3.56 14.38 17.47
C ARG A 152 -4.64 15.11 18.26
N GLN A 153 -5.38 14.40 19.10
CA GLN A 153 -6.27 15.06 20.04
C GLN A 153 -5.41 15.68 21.15
N HIS A 154 -5.21 16.99 21.09
CA HIS A 154 -4.83 17.73 22.29
C HIS A 154 -6.07 17.77 23.19
N ILE A 155 -6.16 16.81 24.11
CA ILE A 155 -7.07 16.94 25.25
C ILE A 155 -6.40 17.96 26.18
N GLN A 156 -6.95 19.17 26.23
CA GLN A 156 -6.65 20.16 27.26
C GLN A 156 -7.26 19.73 28.59
#